data_AF-A0A937VQK2-F1
#
_entry.id   AF-A0A937VQK2-F1
#
_cell.length_a   1.000
_cell.length_b   1.000
_cell.length_c   1.000
_cell.angle_alpha   90.00
_cell.angle_beta   90.00
_cell.angle_gamma   90.00
#
_symmetry.space_group_name_H-M   'P 1'
#
loop_
_entity.id
_entity.type
_entity.pdbx_description
1 polymer ?
#
loop_
_entity_poly.entity_id
_entity_poly.type
_entity_poly.pdbx_seq_one_letter_code
_entity_poly.pdbx_strand_id
1 'polypeptide(L)'
;MSEILALVEGAVYIERVALSSPANVRKARAAIKKAFQVQMDGLGFAMVEILSPCPTNWKMTSVQAWQWVDEEMAKEFPPGVIKDTTAKKDAS
;
A
#
# COMPACT_ATOMS: atom_id res chain seq x y z
N MET A 1 -10.16 0.01 -1.16
CA MET A 1 -10.35 1.24 -1.98
C MET A 1 -9.44 1.25 -3.21
N SER A 2 -8.27 0.64 -3.09
CA SER A 2 -7.26 0.55 -4.14
C SER A 2 -7.73 -0.04 -5.47
N GLU A 3 -8.63 -1.02 -5.47
CA GLU A 3 -9.15 -1.69 -6.66
C GLU A 3 -9.93 -0.73 -7.57
N ILE A 4 -10.78 0.12 -6.97
CA ILE A 4 -11.59 1.08 -7.70
C ILE A 4 -10.69 2.18 -8.29
N LEU A 5 -9.76 2.71 -7.48
CA LEU A 5 -8.87 3.77 -7.93
C LEU A 5 -7.88 3.31 -9.01
N ALA A 6 -7.57 2.00 -9.07
CA ALA A 6 -6.72 1.46 -10.13
C ALA A 6 -7.35 1.58 -11.53
N LEU A 7 -8.67 1.63 -11.61
CA LEU A 7 -9.39 1.79 -12.87
C LEU A 7 -9.33 3.22 -13.43
N VAL A 8 -8.94 4.21 -12.61
CA VAL A 8 -8.82 5.61 -13.04
C VAL A 8 -7.63 5.74 -14.00
N GLU A 9 -7.86 6.35 -15.16
CA GLU A 9 -6.86 6.48 -16.24
C GLU A 9 -5.59 7.23 -15.77
N GLY A 10 -5.75 8.27 -14.96
CA GLY A 10 -4.64 9.04 -14.40
C GLY A 10 -3.89 8.39 -13.25
N ALA A 11 -4.35 7.27 -12.71
CA ALA A 11 -3.63 6.53 -11.67
C ALA A 11 -2.51 5.71 -12.29
N VAL A 12 -1.27 5.93 -11.85
CA VAL A 12 -0.08 5.24 -12.41
C VAL A 12 0.59 4.30 -11.41
N TYR A 13 0.34 4.50 -10.11
CA TYR A 13 0.87 3.62 -9.08
C TYR A 13 -0.11 3.46 -7.92
N ILE A 14 -0.53 2.23 -7.65
CA ILE A 14 -1.36 1.88 -6.51
C ILE A 14 -0.82 0.61 -5.88
N GLU A 15 -0.48 0.69 -4.60
CA GLU A 15 0.01 -0.44 -3.82
C GLU A 15 -0.71 -0.50 -2.47
N ARG A 16 -1.03 -1.71 -2.04
CA ARG A 16 -1.50 -1.99 -0.68
C ARG A 16 -0.37 -2.62 0.12
N VAL A 17 -0.11 -2.08 1.30
CA VAL A 17 0.93 -2.55 2.23
C VAL A 17 0.35 -2.76 3.63
N ALA A 18 1.06 -3.48 4.48
CA ALA A 18 0.69 -3.69 5.88
C ALA A 18 1.77 -3.15 6.82
N LEU A 19 1.43 -2.94 8.09
CA LEU A 19 2.36 -2.58 9.18
C LEU A 19 2.42 -3.65 10.27
N SER A 20 2.15 -4.91 9.92
CA SER A 20 2.11 -6.08 10.81
C SER A 20 3.48 -6.71 11.12
N SER A 21 4.56 -6.25 10.48
CA SER A 21 5.91 -6.77 10.75
C SER A 21 7.01 -5.79 10.33
N PRO A 22 8.24 -5.90 10.85
CA PRO A 22 9.37 -5.08 10.39
C PRO A 22 9.65 -5.20 8.89
N ALA A 23 9.40 -6.37 8.29
CA ALA A 23 9.52 -6.56 6.85
C ALA A 23 8.45 -5.77 6.09
N ASN A 24 7.21 -5.79 6.57
CA ASN A 24 6.11 -5.05 5.97
C ASN A 24 6.29 -3.53 6.13
N VAL A 25 6.84 -3.07 7.26
CA VAL A 25 7.23 -1.65 7.45
C VAL A 25 8.26 -1.19 6.42
N ARG A 26 9.25 -2.03 6.09
CA ARG A 26 10.22 -1.71 5.02
C ARG A 26 9.56 -1.61 3.65
N LYS A 27 8.62 -2.52 3.34
CA LYS A 27 7.81 -2.45 2.10
C LYS A 27 6.98 -1.17 2.05
N ALA A 28 6.30 -0.82 3.15
CA ALA A 28 5.51 0.41 3.24
C ALA A 28 6.37 1.66 3.00
N ARG A 29 7.57 1.73 3.59
CA ARG A 29 8.51 2.83 3.34
C ARG A 29 8.91 2.91 1.86
N ALA A 30 9.18 1.77 1.21
CA ALA A 30 9.53 1.75 -0.21
C ALA A 30 8.36 2.19 -1.09
N ALA A 31 7.14 1.74 -0.80
CA ALA A 31 5.93 2.12 -1.52
C ALA A 31 5.64 3.62 -1.39
N ILE A 32 5.73 4.17 -0.18
CA ILE A 32 5.57 5.61 0.07
C ILE A 32 6.60 6.42 -0.72
N LYS A 33 7.88 6.00 -0.70
CA LYS A 33 8.94 6.66 -1.47
C LYS A 33 8.63 6.66 -2.97
N LYS A 34 8.17 5.52 -3.51
CA LYS A 34 7.80 5.40 -4.92
C LYS A 34 6.61 6.28 -5.29
N ALA A 35 5.59 6.35 -4.44
CA ALA A 35 4.44 7.22 -4.66
C ALA A 35 4.83 8.71 -4.73
N PHE A 36 5.72 9.16 -3.85
CA PHE A 36 6.27 10.53 -3.94
C PHE A 36 7.09 10.74 -5.21
N GLN A 37 7.92 9.76 -5.59
CA GLN A 37 8.72 9.84 -6.82
C GLN A 37 7.82 10.00 -8.06
N VAL A 38 6.72 9.24 -8.14
CA VAL A 38 5.70 9.37 -9.20
C VAL A 38 5.15 10.79 -9.30
N GLN A 39 4.88 11.44 -8.17
CA GLN A 39 4.36 12.80 -8.13
C GLN A 39 5.44 13.82 -8.55
N MET A 40 6.67 13.65 -8.07
CA MET A 40 7.79 14.52 -8.41
C MET A 40 8.15 14.46 -9.90
N ASP A 41 8.06 13.28 -10.50
CA ASP A 41 8.34 13.05 -11.92
C ASP A 41 7.16 13.42 -12.83
N GLY A 42 6.04 13.91 -12.28
CA GLY A 42 4.85 14.28 -13.06
C GLY A 42 4.18 13.11 -13.78
N LEU A 43 4.39 11.88 -13.30
CA LEU A 43 3.91 10.68 -14.00
C LEU A 43 2.41 10.47 -13.85
N GLY A 44 1.79 10.98 -12.78
CA GLY A 44 0.35 10.92 -12.56
C GLY A 44 -0.01 10.74 -11.10
N PHE A 45 -1.21 10.20 -10.85
CA PHE A 45 -1.70 9.95 -9.50
C PHE A 45 -1.10 8.66 -8.92
N ALA A 46 -0.68 8.74 -7.65
CA ALA A 46 -0.22 7.61 -6.86
C ALA A 46 -1.01 7.49 -5.56
N MET A 47 -1.24 6.25 -5.11
CA MET A 47 -1.83 5.97 -3.79
C MET A 47 -1.17 4.77 -3.12
N VAL A 48 -0.98 4.85 -1.81
CA VAL A 48 -0.57 3.73 -0.97
C VAL A 48 -1.63 3.49 0.11
N GLU A 49 -2.31 2.35 0.06
CA GLU A 49 -3.27 1.93 1.08
C GLU A 49 -2.52 1.11 2.16
N ILE A 50 -2.59 1.55 3.41
CA ILE A 50 -1.80 0.95 4.51
C ILE A 50 -2.75 0.27 5.50
N LEU A 51 -2.62 -1.05 5.62
CA LEU A 51 -3.28 -1.83 6.67
C LEU A 51 -2.49 -1.65 7.97
N SER A 52 -3.01 -0.77 8.84
CA SER A 52 -2.35 -0.38 10.08
C SER A 52 -3.08 -0.97 11.29
N PRO A 53 -2.42 -1.84 12.09
CA PRO A 53 -2.97 -2.27 13.37
C PRO A 53 -2.96 -1.11 14.37
N CYS A 54 -4.12 -0.75 14.92
CA CYS A 54 -4.22 0.23 16.00
C CYS A 54 -4.60 -0.47 17.32
N PRO A 55 -3.61 -1.01 18.07
CA PRO A 55 -3.86 -1.84 19.25
C PRO A 55 -4.66 -1.11 20.35
N THR A 56 -4.48 0.22 20.44
CA THR A 56 -5.17 1.08 21.40
C THR A 56 -6.69 1.00 21.29
N ASN A 57 -7.22 0.97 20.06
CA ASN A 57 -8.68 0.95 19.85
C ASN A 57 -9.27 -0.47 19.88
N TRP A 58 -8.44 -1.48 19.62
CA TRP A 58 -8.88 -2.88 19.52
C TRP A 58 -8.76 -3.65 20.82
N LYS A 59 -8.24 -3.03 21.89
CA LYS A 59 -8.00 -3.68 23.19
C LYS A 59 -7.16 -4.96 23.07
N MET A 60 -6.23 -4.97 22.12
CA MET A 60 -5.31 -6.08 21.84
C MET A 60 -3.88 -5.68 22.20
N THR A 61 -3.04 -6.66 22.52
CA THR A 61 -1.59 -6.42 22.55
C THR A 61 -1.06 -6.14 21.14
N SER A 62 0.09 -5.47 21.03
CA SER A 62 0.71 -5.16 19.74
C SER A 62 0.93 -6.41 18.87
N VAL A 63 1.33 -7.53 19.48
CA VAL A 63 1.58 -8.80 18.78
C VAL A 63 0.28 -9.40 18.24
N GLN A 64 -0.78 -9.40 19.05
CA GLN A 64 -2.08 -9.89 18.61
C GLN A 64 -2.68 -9.03 17.51
N ALA A 65 -2.52 -7.71 17.58
CA ALA A 65 -3.00 -6.80 16.54
C ALA A 65 -2.26 -7.04 15.21
N TRP A 66 -0.96 -7.34 15.24
CA TRP A 66 -0.18 -7.72 14.06
C TRP A 66 -0.68 -9.03 13.44
N GLN A 67 -0.86 -10.07 14.27
CA GLN A 67 -1.39 -11.37 13.81
C GLN A 67 -2.77 -11.21 13.17
N TRP A 68 -3.67 -10.43 13.78
CA TRP A 68 -5.00 -10.20 13.22
C TRP A 68 -4.97 -9.52 11.85
N VAL A 69 -4.04 -8.59 11.63
CA VAL A 69 -3.87 -7.97 10.30
C VAL A 69 -3.45 -9.00 9.25
N ASP A 70 -2.52 -9.89 9.59
CA ASP A 70 -2.03 -10.91 8.65
C ASP A 70 -3.05 -12.03 8.42
N GLU A 71 -3.78 -12.43 9.46
CA GLU A 71 -4.71 -13.56 9.42
C GLU A 71 -6.09 -13.17 8.94
N GLU A 72 -6.62 -11.99 9.29
CA GLU A 72 -8.00 -11.63 9.00
C GLU A 72 -8.07 -10.49 7.98
N MET A 73 -7.38 -9.38 8.24
CA MET A 73 -7.48 -8.19 7.39
C MET A 73 -6.88 -8.40 6.00
N ALA A 74 -5.76 -9.12 5.90
CA ALA A 74 -5.09 -9.40 4.64
C ALA A 74 -5.84 -10.41 3.75
N LYS A 75 -6.78 -11.21 4.31
CA LYS A 75 -7.64 -12.10 3.50
C LYS A 75 -8.61 -11.28 2.65
N GLU A 76 -9.24 -10.27 3.26
CA GLU A 76 -10.18 -9.37 2.58
C GLU A 76 -9.45 -8.30 1.76
N PHE A 77 -8.31 -7.82 2.24
CA PHE A 77 -7.51 -6.76 1.61
C PHE A 77 -6.08 -7.24 1.33
N PRO A 78 -5.85 -8.09 0.33
CA PRO A 78 -4.54 -8.68 0.06
C PRO A 78 -3.50 -7.59 -0.25
N PRO A 79 -2.39 -7.52 0.51
CA PRO A 79 -1.28 -6.61 0.22
C PRO A 79 -0.60 -6.95 -1.12
N GLY A 80 -0.14 -5.93 -1.84
CA GLY A 80 0.53 -6.08 -3.12
C GLY A 80 0.39 -4.87 -4.03
N VAL A 81 1.13 -4.89 -5.12
CA VAL A 81 1.01 -3.90 -6.20
C VAL A 81 -0.27 -4.19 -6.98
N ILE A 82 -1.18 -3.22 -6.97
CA ILE A 82 -2.48 -3.33 -7.66
C ILE A 82 -2.38 -2.68 -9.04
N LYS A 83 -1.62 -1.59 -9.17
CA LYS A 83 -1.30 -0.95 -10.45
C LYS A 83 0.10 -0.36 -10.43
N ASP A 84 0.85 -0.57 -11.50
CA ASP A 84 2.12 0.08 -11.72
C ASP A 84 2.40 0.21 -13.23
N THR A 85 2.28 1.44 -13.72
CA THR A 85 2.59 1.79 -15.12
C THR A 85 3.85 2.66 -15.23
N THR A 86 4.59 2.84 -14.13
CA THR A 86 5.75 3.74 -14.10
C THR A 86 6.84 3.31 -15.08
N ALA A 87 7.07 2.02 -15.26
CA ALA A 87 8.02 1.49 -16.24
C ALA A 87 7.63 1.69 -17.72
N LYS A 88 6.38 2.10 -18.02
CA LYS A 88 5.90 2.26 -19.41
C LYS A 88 6.06 3.69 -19.95
N LYS A 89 6.35 4.68 -19.12
CA LYS A 89 6.42 6.10 -19.54
C LYS A 89 7.78 6.58 -20.04
N ASP A 90 8.84 5.78 -19.87
CA ASP A 90 10.19 6.14 -20.33
C ASP A 90 10.43 5.86 -21.83
N ALA A 91 9.41 5.42 -22.57
CA ALA A 91 9.53 4.93 -23.94
C ALA A 91 8.74 5.74 -24.99
N SER A 92 8.41 7.01 -24.72
CA SER A 92 7.67 7.86 -25.68
C SER A 92 8.23 9.26 -25.81
#